data_AF-A0A3E0KBJ9-F1
#
_entry.id   AF-A0A3E0KBJ9-F1
#
_cell.length_a   1.000
_cell.length_b   1.000
_cell.length_c   1.000
_cell.angle_alpha   90.00
_cell.angle_beta   90.00
_cell.angle_gamma   90.00
#
_symmetry.space_group_name_H-M   'P 1'
#
loop_
_entity.id
_entity.type
_entity.pdbx_description
1 polymer ?
#
loop_
_entity_poly.entity_id
_entity_poly.type
_entity_poly.pdbx_seq_one_letter_code
_entity_poly.pdbx_strand_id
1 'polypeptide(L)'
;MTVIACLQLPSERNSVKPGIAGMSDDAVLDLCAQLTPVVEPDGDRIWMDWTGCGAVPELAEKLAAGLARLTGVNAGTNANGPAASSRRRGYTDGPAASSRRREHTGGPAESPPRRARYGLGVAPLRFVAGALAAGAGAGHAAAKAADILIDTPVVGGFRVEGDALPEALASLRIRALPGIDAEVQEALQALDVRTLGELARFPRDLLHGHVGPVADRLLDWARGRDERRVRALYPPERLERRIAAEAPGFAGGLPHAPSGDDSGGRPAARV
;
A
#
# COMPACT_ATOMS: atom_id res chain seq x y z
N MET A 1 17.19 5.97 -13.36
CA MET A 1 17.42 5.68 -11.93
C MET A 1 16.21 4.93 -11.41
N THR A 2 16.39 3.88 -10.61
CA THR A 2 15.28 3.10 -10.06
C THR A 2 14.47 3.94 -9.07
N VAL A 3 13.15 3.87 -9.13
CA VAL A 3 12.25 4.58 -8.22
C VAL A 3 11.18 3.59 -7.75
N ILE A 4 11.34 3.06 -6.54
CA ILE A 4 10.37 2.15 -5.93
C ILE A 4 9.48 2.95 -4.98
N ALA A 5 8.17 2.79 -5.13
CA ALA A 5 7.19 3.34 -4.20
C ALA A 5 6.51 2.22 -3.40
N CYS A 6 6.23 2.48 -2.13
CA CYS A 6 5.50 1.62 -1.22
C CYS A 6 4.33 2.41 -0.65
N LEU A 7 3.11 1.94 -0.89
CA LEU A 7 1.90 2.44 -0.28
C LEU A 7 1.52 1.51 0.89
N GLN A 8 1.57 2.03 2.11
CA GLN A 8 1.12 1.36 3.33
C GLN A 8 -0.33 1.73 3.60
N LEU A 9 -1.22 0.75 3.51
CA LEU A 9 -2.63 0.88 3.86
C LEU A 9 -2.83 0.68 5.36
N PRO A 10 -3.89 1.24 5.95
CA PRO A 10 -4.21 1.01 7.35
C PRO A 10 -4.66 -0.44 7.55
N SER A 11 -4.04 -1.13 8.51
CA SER A 11 -4.43 -2.49 8.90
C SER A 11 -5.61 -2.39 9.89
N GLU A 12 -6.83 -2.65 9.43
CA GLU A 12 -8.01 -2.74 10.32
C GLU A 12 -7.83 -3.99 11.20
N ARG A 13 -7.61 -3.80 12.50
CA ARG A 13 -7.30 -4.87 13.51
C ARG A 13 -8.31 -6.01 13.58
N ASN A 14 -9.43 -5.95 12.85
CA ASN A 14 -10.51 -6.93 12.89
C ASN A 14 -11.04 -7.33 11.49
N SER A 15 -10.36 -6.92 10.40
CA SER A 15 -10.72 -7.31 9.05
C SER A 15 -9.62 -8.18 8.45
N VAL A 16 -9.99 -9.31 7.86
CA VAL A 16 -9.07 -10.23 7.16
C VAL A 16 -8.44 -9.57 5.91
N LYS A 17 -8.93 -8.38 5.51
CA LYS A 17 -8.46 -7.67 4.33
C LYS A 17 -7.88 -6.29 4.67
N PRO A 18 -6.67 -5.98 4.18
CA PRO A 18 -6.05 -4.68 4.35
C PRO A 18 -6.59 -3.67 3.33
N GLY A 19 -7.12 -2.55 3.81
CA GLY A 19 -7.73 -1.55 2.95
C GLY A 19 -8.08 -0.28 3.71
N ILE A 20 -8.29 0.83 2.99
CA ILE A 20 -8.83 2.03 3.61
C ILE A 20 -10.31 1.77 3.92
N ALA A 21 -10.73 1.97 5.18
CA ALA A 21 -12.09 1.72 5.65
C ALA A 21 -13.16 2.18 4.64
N GLY A 22 -13.93 1.23 4.11
CA GLY A 22 -15.00 1.47 3.12
C GLY A 22 -14.61 1.25 1.64
N MET A 23 -13.42 0.73 1.33
CA MET A 23 -12.98 0.47 -0.06
C MET A 23 -12.75 -1.02 -0.36
N SER A 24 -12.86 -1.40 -1.64
CA SER A 24 -12.30 -2.67 -2.12
C SER A 24 -10.82 -2.53 -2.45
N ASP A 25 -10.04 -3.55 -2.11
CA ASP A 25 -8.61 -3.63 -2.41
C ASP A 25 -8.36 -3.51 -3.92
N ASP A 26 -9.25 -4.07 -4.74
CA ASP A 26 -9.21 -4.00 -6.21
C ASP A 26 -9.22 -2.56 -6.73
N ALA A 27 -10.01 -1.66 -6.13
CA ALA A 27 -10.07 -0.26 -6.57
C ALA A 27 -8.77 0.50 -6.28
N VAL A 28 -8.10 0.16 -5.18
CA VAL A 28 -6.79 0.72 -4.85
C VAL A 28 -5.72 0.17 -5.79
N LEU A 29 -5.77 -1.14 -6.10
CA LEU A 29 -4.86 -1.77 -7.06
C LEU A 29 -5.03 -1.20 -8.48
N ASP A 30 -6.26 -1.02 -8.93
CA ASP A 30 -6.57 -0.41 -10.24
C ASP A 30 -6.07 1.04 -10.31
N LEU A 31 -6.15 1.79 -9.22
CA LEU A 31 -5.56 3.13 -9.13
C LEU A 31 -4.04 3.07 -9.23
N CYS A 32 -3.38 2.16 -8.51
CA CYS A 32 -1.93 1.98 -8.60
C CYS A 32 -1.50 1.57 -10.01
N ALA A 33 -2.26 0.70 -10.67
CA ALA A 33 -1.99 0.23 -12.04
C ALA A 33 -2.14 1.34 -13.11
N GLN A 34 -2.89 2.42 -12.81
CA GLN A 34 -2.94 3.61 -13.68
C GLN A 34 -1.66 4.46 -13.61
N LEU A 35 -0.87 4.33 -12.54
CA LEU A 35 0.35 5.12 -12.33
C LEU A 35 1.60 4.40 -12.83
N THR A 36 1.60 3.07 -12.81
CA THR A 36 2.71 2.24 -13.30
C THR A 36 2.22 0.88 -13.78
N PRO A 37 2.85 0.29 -14.82
CA PRO A 37 2.57 -1.07 -15.24
C PRO A 37 3.04 -2.15 -14.23
N VAL A 38 3.88 -1.81 -13.25
CA VAL A 38 4.47 -2.78 -12.31
C VAL A 38 3.97 -2.49 -10.90
N VAL A 39 3.00 -3.28 -10.46
CA VAL A 39 2.35 -3.21 -9.15
C VAL A 39 2.39 -4.58 -8.48
N GLU A 40 2.75 -4.64 -7.19
CA GLU A 40 2.80 -5.85 -6.39
C GLU A 40 2.05 -5.65 -5.06
N PRO A 41 0.87 -6.25 -4.87
CA PRO A 41 0.25 -6.33 -3.54
C PRO A 41 1.03 -7.28 -2.62
N ASP A 42 1.23 -6.88 -1.38
CA ASP A 42 1.94 -7.62 -0.33
C ASP A 42 1.32 -7.29 1.04
N GLY A 43 0.30 -8.06 1.43
CA GLY A 43 -0.45 -7.80 2.65
C GLY A 43 -1.08 -6.40 2.64
N ASP A 44 -0.76 -5.58 3.65
CA ASP A 44 -1.22 -4.20 3.75
C ASP A 44 -0.36 -3.18 3.00
N ARG A 45 0.52 -3.68 2.13
CA ARG A 45 1.39 -2.85 1.28
C ARG A 45 1.09 -3.09 -0.18
N ILE A 46 1.27 -2.04 -0.96
CA ILE A 46 1.28 -2.10 -2.41
C ILE A 46 2.60 -1.50 -2.88
N TRP A 47 3.41 -2.32 -3.53
CA TRP A 47 4.66 -1.90 -4.12
C TRP A 47 4.46 -1.52 -5.58
N MET A 48 5.18 -0.49 -6.01
CA MET A 48 5.08 0.09 -7.34
C MET A 48 6.47 0.40 -7.85
N ASP A 49 6.76 0.11 -9.12
CA ASP A 49 7.96 0.61 -9.80
C ASP A 49 7.60 1.87 -10.59
N TRP A 50 7.99 3.04 -10.10
CA TRP A 50 7.78 4.33 -10.78
C TRP A 50 8.93 4.70 -11.71
N THR A 51 9.89 3.79 -11.93
CA THR A 51 11.00 4.02 -12.85
C THR A 51 10.48 4.38 -14.24
N GLY A 52 10.83 5.58 -14.72
CA GLY A 52 10.41 6.06 -16.04
C GLY A 52 8.94 6.51 -16.14
N CYS A 53 8.18 6.55 -15.04
CA CYS A 53 6.76 6.91 -15.04
C CYS A 53 6.49 8.43 -14.88
N GLY A 54 7.55 9.25 -14.79
CA GLY A 54 7.47 10.71 -14.64
C GLY A 54 8.05 11.21 -13.32
N ALA A 55 7.70 12.44 -12.96
CA ALA A 55 8.19 13.08 -11.74
C ALA A 55 7.48 12.50 -10.49
N VAL A 56 8.27 12.12 -9.48
CA VAL A 56 7.75 11.54 -8.22
C VAL A 56 6.67 12.41 -7.54
N PRO A 57 6.81 13.75 -7.44
CA PRO A 57 5.78 14.58 -6.81
C PRO A 57 4.43 14.50 -7.53
N GLU A 58 4.45 14.53 -8.86
CA GLU A 58 3.22 14.44 -9.68
C GLU A 58 2.54 13.07 -9.54
N LEU A 59 3.33 11.98 -9.48
CA LEU A 59 2.80 10.63 -9.25
C LEU A 59 2.17 10.51 -7.85
N ALA A 60 2.82 11.08 -6.84
CA ALA A 60 2.29 11.12 -5.47
C ALA A 60 0.99 11.94 -5.38
N GLU A 61 0.91 13.08 -6.06
CA GLU A 61 -0.31 13.89 -6.15
C GLU A 61 -1.45 13.15 -6.85
N LYS A 62 -1.18 12.49 -7.99
CA LYS A 62 -2.18 11.67 -8.70
C LYS A 62 -2.69 10.52 -7.83
N LEU A 63 -1.80 9.84 -7.12
CA LEU A 63 -2.16 8.80 -6.16
C LEU A 63 -3.05 9.36 -5.06
N ALA A 64 -2.64 10.45 -4.42
CA ALA A 64 -3.38 11.09 -3.35
C ALA A 64 -4.78 11.56 -3.80
N ALA A 65 -4.88 12.17 -4.98
CA ALA A 65 -6.14 12.59 -5.57
C ALA A 65 -7.03 11.39 -5.94
N GLY A 66 -6.45 10.30 -6.44
CA GLY A 66 -7.16 9.04 -6.66
C GLY A 66 -7.73 8.46 -5.37
N LEU A 67 -6.90 8.32 -4.34
CA LEU A 67 -7.32 7.82 -3.03
C LEU A 67 -8.38 8.71 -2.38
N ALA A 68 -8.25 10.04 -2.50
CA ALA A 68 -9.26 10.98 -2.02
C ALA A 68 -10.62 10.77 -2.69
N ARG A 69 -10.64 10.60 -4.03
CA ARG A 69 -11.86 10.26 -4.79
C ARG A 69 -12.47 8.95 -4.34
N LEU A 70 -11.66 7.92 -4.09
CA LEU A 70 -12.12 6.63 -3.59
C LEU A 70 -12.67 6.73 -2.14
N THR A 71 -12.10 7.59 -1.29
CA THR A 71 -12.59 7.78 0.11
C THR A 71 -13.90 8.55 0.21
N GLY A 72 -14.44 9.07 -0.88
CA GLY A 72 -15.55 10.02 -0.86
C GLY A 72 -15.20 11.35 -0.19
N VAL A 73 -13.92 11.60 0.10
CA VAL A 73 -13.40 12.91 0.50
C VAL A 73 -13.28 13.74 -0.76
N ASN A 74 -14.42 14.14 -1.31
CA ASN A 74 -14.42 15.22 -2.28
C ASN A 74 -13.97 16.48 -1.56
N ALA A 75 -12.83 17.01 -2.03
CA ALA A 75 -12.59 18.44 -2.02
C ALA A 75 -13.88 19.13 -2.46
N GLY A 76 -14.40 20.03 -1.63
CA GLY A 76 -15.59 20.80 -1.94
C GLY A 76 -15.34 21.70 -3.14
N THR A 77 -15.49 21.16 -4.35
CA THR A 77 -15.71 21.96 -5.55
C THR A 77 -17.19 22.30 -5.60
N ASN A 78 -17.52 23.38 -4.89
CA ASN A 78 -18.55 24.36 -5.24
C ASN A 78 -19.23 24.14 -6.60
N ALA A 79 -20.34 23.40 -6.58
CA ALA A 79 -21.36 23.43 -7.62
C ALA A 79 -22.57 24.21 -7.08
N ASN A 80 -22.54 25.53 -7.23
CA ASN A 80 -23.74 26.34 -7.42
C ASN A 80 -23.34 27.55 -8.28
N GLY A 81 -23.91 27.59 -9.49
CA GLY A 81 -23.74 28.64 -10.48
C GLY A 81 -24.40 29.98 -10.09
N PRO A 82 -24.39 30.96 -11.01
CA PRO A 82 -24.46 32.37 -10.68
C PRO A 82 -25.89 32.82 -10.35
N ALA A 83 -26.05 33.57 -9.26
CA ALA A 83 -27.26 34.32 -8.99
C ALA A 83 -26.94 35.82 -8.94
N ALA A 84 -27.59 36.54 -9.86
CA ALA A 84 -27.48 37.96 -10.07
C ALA A 84 -28.09 38.78 -8.90
N SER A 85 -27.46 39.94 -8.66
CA SER A 85 -28.04 41.23 -8.26
C SER A 85 -29.16 41.28 -7.20
N SER A 86 -28.90 41.99 -6.10
CA SER A 86 -29.69 43.20 -5.78
C SER A 86 -28.99 44.08 -4.74
N ARG A 87 -29.16 45.39 -4.93
CA ARG A 87 -28.57 46.51 -4.18
C ARG A 87 -29.23 46.66 -2.81
N ARG A 88 -28.47 47.14 -1.80
CA ARG A 88 -28.82 48.40 -1.12
C ARG A 88 -27.67 49.01 -0.33
N ARG A 89 -27.71 50.34 -0.32
CA ARG A 89 -26.77 51.36 0.13
C ARG A 89 -27.16 51.79 1.55
N GLY A 90 -26.19 52.10 2.41
CA GLY A 90 -26.42 52.74 3.71
C GLY A 90 -25.13 53.27 4.34
N TYR A 91 -24.99 54.60 4.34
CA TYR A 91 -23.97 55.45 4.97
C TYR A 91 -24.24 55.55 6.49
N THR A 92 -23.24 55.65 7.40
CA THR A 92 -22.77 56.92 8.02
C THR A 92 -21.44 56.76 8.79
N ASP A 93 -20.71 57.87 8.90
CA ASP A 93 -19.42 58.16 9.54
C ASP A 93 -19.34 58.06 11.09
N GLY A 94 -18.10 57.96 11.63
CA GLY A 94 -17.69 58.61 12.90
C GLY A 94 -16.80 57.78 13.86
N PRO A 95 -15.88 58.38 14.65
CA PRO A 95 -14.48 57.92 14.69
C PRO A 95 -13.92 57.39 16.04
N ALA A 96 -12.71 56.82 15.93
CA ALA A 96 -11.61 56.71 16.89
C ALA A 96 -11.77 55.89 18.20
N ALA A 97 -11.07 54.75 18.27
CA ALA A 97 -10.36 54.32 19.47
C ALA A 97 -9.20 53.38 19.12
N SER A 98 -8.00 53.90 19.28
CA SER A 98 -6.72 53.22 19.21
C SER A 98 -6.59 52.08 20.23
N SER A 99 -6.31 50.88 19.76
CA SER A 99 -5.54 49.91 20.55
C SER A 99 -4.64 49.10 19.61
N ARG A 100 -3.34 49.23 19.85
CA ARG A 100 -2.25 48.60 19.09
C ARG A 100 -2.40 47.09 19.16
N ARG A 101 -2.89 46.47 18.09
CA ARG A 101 -2.82 45.03 17.88
C ARG A 101 -1.59 44.76 17.02
N ARG A 102 -0.63 44.01 17.56
CA ARG A 102 0.56 43.57 16.85
C ARG A 102 0.13 42.90 15.55
N GLU A 103 0.54 43.48 14.42
CA GLU A 103 0.48 42.85 13.10
C GLU A 103 1.46 41.68 13.12
N HIS A 104 0.94 40.49 13.40
CA HIS A 104 1.58 39.27 12.91
C HIS A 104 1.12 39.09 11.47
N THR A 105 1.92 39.61 10.54
CA THR A 105 1.91 39.27 9.13
C THR A 105 2.44 37.83 8.97
N GLY A 106 1.71 36.87 9.55
CA GLY A 106 1.80 35.47 9.16
C GLY A 106 0.83 35.29 8.01
N GLY A 107 1.33 35.20 6.78
CA GLY A 107 0.54 34.64 5.68
C GLY A 107 -0.06 33.29 6.10
N PRO A 108 -1.16 32.84 5.49
CA PRO A 108 -1.77 31.59 5.90
C PRO A 108 -0.72 30.50 5.72
N ALA A 109 -0.17 30.03 6.85
CA ALA A 109 0.54 28.77 6.89
C ALA A 109 -0.45 27.75 6.34
N GLU A 110 -0.16 27.21 5.16
CA GLU A 110 -0.85 26.04 4.63
C GLU A 110 -0.93 25.03 5.76
N SER A 111 -2.13 24.89 6.31
CA SER A 111 -2.40 23.87 7.29
C SER A 111 -2.11 22.54 6.59
N PRO A 112 -1.22 21.69 7.12
CA PRO A 112 -0.86 20.47 6.44
C PRO A 112 -2.14 19.65 6.17
N PRO A 113 -2.27 19.04 4.98
CA PRO A 113 -3.47 18.32 4.60
C PRO A 113 -3.80 17.27 5.67
N ARG A 114 -5.09 17.21 6.02
CA ARG A 114 -5.66 16.27 7.01
C ARG A 114 -5.01 14.90 6.86
N ARG A 115 -4.47 14.38 7.97
CA ARG A 115 -3.75 13.09 8.10
C ARG A 115 -4.17 12.09 7.03
N ALA A 116 -3.27 11.82 6.08
CA ALA A 116 -3.45 10.72 5.14
C ALA A 116 -3.66 9.44 5.96
N ARG A 117 -4.70 8.66 5.62
CA ARG A 117 -4.99 7.36 6.27
C ARG A 117 -4.05 6.26 5.80
N TYR A 118 -3.05 6.61 4.99
CA TYR A 118 -2.07 5.74 4.37
C TYR A 118 -0.68 6.37 4.55
N GLY A 119 0.37 5.57 4.41
CA GLY A 119 1.75 6.04 4.35
C GLY A 119 2.37 5.79 2.98
N LEU A 120 3.05 6.78 2.40
CA LEU A 120 3.78 6.64 1.15
C LEU A 120 5.29 6.75 1.40
N GLY A 121 6.05 5.76 0.92
CA GLY A 121 7.51 5.80 0.93
C GLY A 121 8.06 5.61 -0.47
N VAL A 122 8.99 6.46 -0.90
CA VAL A 122 9.61 6.37 -2.23
C VAL A 122 11.13 6.37 -2.11
N ALA A 123 11.80 5.38 -2.67
CA ALA A 123 13.26 5.29 -2.62
C ALA A 123 13.81 4.43 -3.77
N PRO A 124 15.13 4.51 -4.06
CA PRO A 124 15.76 3.63 -5.05
C PRO A 124 15.80 2.16 -4.64
N LEU A 125 15.68 1.87 -3.34
CA LEU A 125 15.72 0.52 -2.76
C LEU A 125 14.39 0.18 -2.11
N ARG A 126 13.93 -1.05 -2.34
CA ARG A 126 12.62 -1.53 -1.86
C ARG A 126 12.51 -1.48 -0.34
N PHE A 127 13.49 -1.98 0.42
CA PHE A 127 13.39 -1.92 1.90
C PHE A 127 13.33 -0.49 2.45
N VAL A 128 13.99 0.48 1.80
CA VAL A 128 13.97 1.89 2.22
C VAL A 128 12.58 2.49 1.99
N ALA A 129 11.99 2.24 0.82
CA ALA A 129 10.62 2.65 0.51
C ALA A 129 9.62 2.07 1.52
N GLY A 130 9.77 0.79 1.89
CA GLY A 130 8.94 0.16 2.92
C GLY A 130 9.10 0.79 4.31
N ALA A 131 10.33 1.11 4.72
CA ALA A 131 10.60 1.75 6.00
C ALA A 131 10.00 3.17 6.08
N LEU A 132 10.11 3.95 4.99
CA LEU A 132 9.48 5.27 4.87
C LEU A 132 7.95 5.19 4.96
N ALA A 133 7.33 4.24 4.24
CA ALA A 133 5.89 4.06 4.23
C ALA A 133 5.33 3.67 5.60
N ALA A 134 6.03 2.78 6.32
CA ALA A 134 5.67 2.39 7.69
C ALA A 134 5.74 3.59 8.66
N GLY A 135 6.74 4.46 8.53
CA GLY A 135 6.87 5.67 9.34
C GLY A 135 5.78 6.72 9.10
N ALA A 136 5.32 6.85 7.84
CA ALA A 136 4.28 7.81 7.47
C ALA A 136 2.87 7.44 7.99
N GLY A 137 2.54 6.14 8.04
CA GLY A 137 1.22 5.64 8.45
C GLY A 137 0.90 5.78 9.96
N ALA A 138 1.90 5.98 10.82
CA ALA A 138 1.72 6.02 12.28
C ALA A 138 1.35 7.42 12.85
N GLY A 139 1.20 8.43 12.00
CA GLY A 139 0.86 9.82 12.39
C GLY A 139 2.09 10.70 12.68
N HIS A 140 1.93 12.02 12.58
CA HIS A 140 3.00 13.03 12.59
C HIS A 140 3.93 12.99 13.83
N ALA A 141 3.47 12.51 14.98
CA ALA A 141 4.30 12.33 16.18
C ALA A 141 5.11 11.01 16.18
N ALA A 142 4.70 10.04 15.36
CA ALA A 142 5.40 8.78 15.11
C ALA A 142 6.24 8.81 13.82
N ALA A 143 6.19 9.88 13.02
CA ALA A 143 7.18 10.14 11.96
C ALA A 143 8.62 10.24 12.51
N LYS A 144 8.78 10.48 13.81
CA LYS A 144 10.02 10.24 14.59
C LYS A 144 10.51 8.78 14.61
N ALA A 145 9.75 7.82 14.07
CA ALA A 145 10.05 6.40 14.14
C ALA A 145 10.92 5.88 12.97
N ALA A 146 10.91 6.54 11.80
CA ALA A 146 11.74 6.12 10.67
C ALA A 146 13.20 6.59 10.79
N ASP A 147 13.46 7.75 11.43
CA ASP A 147 14.82 8.31 11.63
C ASP A 147 15.70 8.36 10.37
N ILE A 148 15.10 8.35 9.18
CA ILE A 148 15.81 8.76 7.97
C ILE A 148 15.91 10.27 8.08
N LEU A 149 17.08 10.77 8.47
CA LEU A 149 17.33 12.20 8.73
C LEU A 149 17.29 13.05 7.44
N ILE A 150 17.16 12.41 6.28
CA ILE A 150 17.19 13.02 4.96
C ILE A 150 16.02 12.46 4.17
N ASP A 151 14.85 13.01 4.45
CA ASP A 151 13.66 12.79 3.65
C ASP A 151 13.26 14.07 2.93
N THR A 152 12.75 13.91 1.72
CA THR A 152 12.01 14.98 1.04
C THR A 152 10.52 14.67 1.20
N PRO A 153 9.71 15.60 1.74
CA PRO A 153 8.29 15.36 1.88
C PRO A 153 7.61 15.24 0.51
N VAL A 154 6.64 14.34 0.41
CA VAL A 154 5.71 14.20 -0.71
C VAL A 154 4.29 14.06 -0.16
N VAL A 155 3.28 14.21 -1.01
CA VAL A 155 1.90 14.02 -0.57
C VAL A 155 1.71 12.59 -0.05
N GLY A 156 1.28 12.48 1.20
CA GLY A 156 1.05 11.18 1.86
C GLY A 156 2.30 10.51 2.44
N GLY A 157 3.49 11.12 2.37
CA GLY A 157 4.68 10.59 3.04
C GLY A 157 5.99 11.21 2.59
N PHE A 158 6.99 10.38 2.29
CA PHE A 158 8.39 10.80 2.16
C PHE A 158 9.11 10.10 1.01
N ARG A 159 10.12 10.77 0.45
CA ARG A 159 11.03 10.19 -0.55
C ARG A 159 12.50 10.39 -0.18
N VAL A 160 13.33 9.44 -0.60
CA VAL A 160 14.79 9.53 -0.56
C VAL A 160 15.30 9.54 -1.99
N GLU A 161 16.07 10.56 -2.35
CA GLU A 161 16.74 10.66 -3.66
C GLU A 161 18.01 9.80 -3.69
N GLY A 162 18.51 9.51 -4.89
CA GLY A 162 19.64 8.58 -5.07
C GLY A 162 20.97 9.10 -4.54
N ASP A 163 21.17 10.41 -4.57
CA ASP A 163 22.32 11.10 -3.99
C ASP A 163 22.28 11.11 -2.46
N ALA A 164 21.08 11.23 -1.87
CA ALA A 164 20.85 11.16 -0.43
C ALA A 164 20.87 9.72 0.13
N LEU A 165 20.79 8.70 -0.73
CA LEU A 165 20.66 7.30 -0.32
C LEU A 165 21.74 6.82 0.67
N PRO A 166 23.05 7.07 0.47
CA PRO A 166 24.07 6.58 1.40
C PRO A 166 23.89 7.09 2.83
N GLU A 167 23.52 8.35 2.98
CA GLU A 167 23.33 8.98 4.29
C GLU A 167 21.99 8.59 4.92
N ALA A 168 20.94 8.41 4.11
CA ALA A 168 19.68 7.81 4.53
C ALA A 168 19.87 6.36 5.03
N LEU A 169 20.70 5.56 4.35
CA LEU A 169 21.03 4.20 4.77
C LEU A 169 21.78 4.17 6.11
N ALA A 170 22.77 5.05 6.29
CA ALA A 170 23.55 5.09 7.53
C ALA A 170 22.68 5.42 8.76
N SER A 171 21.68 6.29 8.59
CA SER A 171 20.77 6.72 9.66
C SER A 171 19.56 5.81 9.88
N LEU A 172 19.22 4.94 8.91
CA LEU A 172 18.04 4.09 8.97
C LEU A 172 18.09 3.12 10.16
N ARG A 173 17.11 3.25 11.06
CA ARG A 173 16.98 2.36 12.21
C ARG A 173 16.52 0.96 11.80
N ILE A 174 17.11 -0.05 12.43
CA ILE A 174 16.80 -1.46 12.17
C ILE A 174 15.33 -1.79 12.46
N ARG A 175 14.76 -1.21 13.52
CA ARG A 175 13.34 -1.42 13.89
C ARG A 175 12.33 -0.98 12.82
N ALA A 176 12.72 -0.08 11.93
CA ALA A 176 11.86 0.42 10.86
C ALA A 176 11.90 -0.48 9.61
N LEU A 177 12.81 -1.45 9.58
CA LEU A 177 12.98 -2.32 8.42
C LEU A 177 11.82 -3.30 8.28
N PRO A 178 11.27 -3.47 7.07
CA PRO A 178 10.19 -4.40 6.82
C PRO A 178 10.68 -5.85 6.84
N GLY A 179 9.89 -6.76 7.43
CA GLY A 179 10.13 -8.21 7.36
C GLY A 179 11.29 -8.70 8.24
N ILE A 180 11.54 -8.02 9.36
CA ILE A 180 12.44 -8.49 10.42
C ILE A 180 11.59 -9.03 11.56
N ASP A 181 11.84 -10.28 11.94
CA ASP A 181 11.14 -10.95 13.04
C ASP A 181 11.54 -10.37 14.40
N ALA A 182 10.64 -10.46 15.39
CA ALA A 182 10.85 -9.91 16.72
C ALA A 182 12.13 -10.47 17.38
N GLU A 183 12.40 -11.77 17.24
CA GLU A 183 13.61 -12.42 17.75
C GLU A 183 14.89 -11.81 17.17
N VAL A 184 14.90 -11.53 15.87
CA VAL A 184 16.04 -10.88 15.21
C VAL A 184 16.20 -9.43 15.69
N GLN A 185 15.09 -8.72 15.92
CA GLN A 185 15.15 -7.38 16.49
C GLN A 185 15.71 -7.38 17.92
N GLU A 186 15.29 -8.31 18.76
CA GLU A 186 15.79 -8.46 20.14
C GLU A 186 17.27 -8.82 20.14
N ALA A 187 17.71 -9.74 19.27
CA ALA A 187 19.11 -10.10 19.14
C ALA A 187 19.99 -8.91 18.71
N LEU A 188 19.52 -8.08 17.77
CA LEU A 188 20.24 -6.87 17.34
C LEU A 188 20.26 -5.79 18.44
N GLN A 189 19.17 -5.66 19.20
CA GLN A 189 19.12 -4.78 20.36
C GLN A 189 20.08 -5.21 21.47
N ALA A 190 20.22 -6.53 21.70
CA ALA A 190 21.18 -7.07 22.67
C ALA A 190 22.65 -6.78 22.29
N LEU A 191 22.93 -6.60 21.00
CA LEU A 191 24.23 -6.18 20.47
C LEU A 191 24.42 -4.64 20.45
N ASP A 192 23.45 -3.89 20.97
CA ASP A 192 23.34 -2.42 20.89
C ASP A 192 23.48 -1.85 19.46
N VAL A 193 23.08 -2.63 18.47
CA VAL A 193 23.04 -2.20 17.06
C VAL A 193 21.66 -1.64 16.77
N ARG A 194 21.58 -0.33 16.47
CA ARG A 194 20.30 0.38 16.30
C ARG A 194 20.08 0.84 14.87
N THR A 195 21.15 1.10 14.12
CA THR A 195 21.11 1.59 12.73
C THR A 195 21.80 0.66 11.75
N LEU A 196 21.44 0.77 10.46
CA LEU A 196 22.14 0.05 9.40
C LEU A 196 23.61 0.52 9.27
N GLY A 197 23.92 1.78 9.58
CA GLY A 197 25.30 2.29 9.60
C GLY A 197 26.17 1.62 10.65
N GLU A 198 25.62 1.34 11.84
CA GLU A 198 26.29 0.54 12.88
C GLU A 198 26.42 -0.93 12.46
N LEU A 199 25.34 -1.51 11.92
CA LEU A 199 25.33 -2.90 11.44
C LEU A 199 26.37 -3.15 10.35
N ALA A 200 26.60 -2.19 9.46
CA ALA A 200 27.60 -2.27 8.40
C ALA A 200 29.04 -2.48 8.91
N ARG A 201 29.31 -2.08 10.17
CA ARG A 201 30.62 -2.20 10.81
C ARG A 201 30.80 -3.52 11.56
N PHE A 202 29.73 -4.28 11.76
CA PHE A 202 29.75 -5.50 12.55
C PHE A 202 30.41 -6.67 11.77
N PRO A 203 31.26 -7.50 12.41
CA PRO A 203 31.84 -8.66 11.75
C PRO A 203 30.74 -9.66 11.30
N ARG A 204 30.83 -10.11 10.04
CA ARG A 204 29.83 -11.00 9.43
C ARG A 204 29.59 -12.27 10.25
N ASP A 205 30.67 -12.92 10.70
CA ASP A 205 30.57 -14.21 11.40
C ASP A 205 29.91 -14.08 12.77
N LEU A 206 30.18 -12.97 13.48
CA LEU A 206 29.47 -12.66 14.73
C LEU A 206 27.99 -12.40 14.47
N LEU A 207 27.65 -11.60 13.45
CA LEU A 207 26.25 -11.31 13.14
C LEU A 207 25.50 -12.60 12.77
N HIS A 208 26.09 -13.48 11.96
CA HIS A 208 25.55 -14.81 11.66
C HIS A 208 25.33 -15.65 12.92
N GLY A 209 26.27 -15.63 13.86
CA GLY A 209 26.15 -16.36 15.13
C GLY A 209 24.94 -15.92 15.97
N HIS A 210 24.53 -14.65 15.87
CA HIS A 210 23.42 -14.10 16.66
C HIS A 210 22.07 -14.12 15.96
N VAL A 211 22.00 -13.80 14.66
CA VAL A 211 20.73 -13.67 13.93
C VAL A 211 20.57 -14.70 12.80
N GLY A 212 21.54 -15.61 12.65
CA GLY A 212 21.52 -16.66 11.65
C GLY A 212 21.58 -16.12 10.21
N PRO A 213 20.92 -16.79 9.25
CA PRO A 213 21.05 -16.50 7.82
C PRO A 213 20.51 -15.10 7.42
N VAL A 214 19.66 -14.50 8.26
CA VAL A 214 19.16 -13.13 8.03
C VAL A 214 20.29 -12.08 8.05
N ALA A 215 21.42 -12.39 8.70
CA ALA A 215 22.59 -11.53 8.76
C ALA A 215 23.09 -11.10 7.37
N ASP A 216 23.12 -12.02 6.39
CA ASP A 216 23.58 -11.71 5.04
C ASP A 216 22.72 -10.64 4.38
N ARG A 217 21.40 -10.80 4.47
CA ARG A 217 20.44 -9.85 3.94
C ARG A 217 20.56 -8.48 4.60
N LEU A 218 20.77 -8.42 5.91
CA LEU A 218 20.96 -7.16 6.64
C LEU A 218 22.25 -6.45 6.22
N LEU A 219 23.34 -7.20 6.04
CA LEU A 219 24.62 -6.67 5.55
C LEU A 219 24.51 -6.19 4.11
N ASP A 220 23.72 -6.86 3.28
CA ASP A 220 23.43 -6.42 1.92
C ASP A 220 22.65 -5.10 1.92
N TRP A 221 21.61 -4.99 2.74
CA TRP A 221 20.85 -3.76 2.90
C TRP A 221 21.70 -2.61 3.45
N ALA A 222 22.56 -2.89 4.42
CA ALA A 222 23.50 -1.91 4.97
C ALA A 222 24.50 -1.39 3.92
N ARG A 223 24.76 -2.16 2.86
CA ARG A 223 25.58 -1.79 1.70
C ARG A 223 24.77 -1.22 0.53
N GLY A 224 23.46 -1.01 0.72
CA GLY A 224 22.57 -0.51 -0.31
C GLY A 224 22.24 -1.52 -1.42
N ARG A 225 22.37 -2.82 -1.15
CA ARG A 225 22.04 -3.89 -2.09
C ARG A 225 20.68 -4.48 -1.74
N ASP A 226 19.75 -4.40 -2.68
CA ASP A 226 18.44 -5.08 -2.60
C ASP A 226 18.10 -5.66 -3.98
N GLU A 227 18.18 -6.98 -4.12
CA GLU A 227 17.90 -7.66 -5.39
C GLU A 227 16.40 -7.83 -5.65
N ARG A 228 15.56 -7.55 -4.65
CA ARG A 228 14.11 -7.73 -4.75
C ARG A 228 13.51 -6.65 -5.64
N ARG A 229 13.13 -7.05 -6.85
CA ARG A 229 12.35 -6.23 -7.76
C ARG A 229 10.87 -6.25 -7.38
N VAL A 230 10.15 -5.19 -7.75
CA VAL A 230 8.69 -5.20 -7.71
C VAL A 230 8.19 -6.16 -8.80
N ARG A 231 7.33 -7.09 -8.42
CA ARG A 231 6.74 -8.07 -9.34
C ARG A 231 5.49 -7.49 -9.98
N ALA A 232 5.29 -7.70 -11.27
CA ALA A 232 4.07 -7.23 -11.92
C ALA A 232 2.87 -8.08 -11.50
N LEU A 233 1.75 -7.42 -11.16
CA LEU A 233 0.47 -8.06 -10.89
C LEU A 233 -0.04 -8.87 -12.10
N TYR A 234 0.35 -8.46 -13.32
CA TYR A 234 -0.10 -9.09 -14.55
C TYR A 234 1.07 -9.40 -15.50
N PRO A 235 1.02 -10.53 -16.23
CA PRO A 235 0.06 -11.63 -16.10
C PRO A 235 0.26 -12.44 -14.81
N PRO A 236 -0.82 -13.00 -14.22
CA PRO A 236 -0.72 -13.79 -13.00
C PRO A 236 0.17 -15.02 -13.20
N GLU A 237 0.98 -15.38 -12.19
CA GLU A 237 1.89 -16.53 -12.27
C GLU A 237 1.14 -17.85 -12.49
N ARG A 238 -0.12 -17.94 -12.04
CA ARG A 238 -0.94 -19.15 -12.16
C ARG A 238 -2.41 -18.83 -12.42
N LEU A 239 -2.97 -19.41 -13.48
CA LEU A 239 -4.41 -19.41 -13.74
C LEU A 239 -5.00 -20.76 -13.32
N GLU A 240 -5.77 -20.79 -12.23
CA GLU A 240 -6.49 -21.99 -11.81
C GLU A 240 -7.99 -21.84 -12.12
N ARG A 241 -8.54 -22.79 -12.87
CA ARG A 241 -9.99 -22.96 -13.02
C ARG A 241 -10.40 -24.28 -12.37
N ARG A 242 -11.08 -24.20 -11.22
CA ARG A 242 -11.74 -25.37 -10.63
C ARG A 242 -13.08 -25.58 -11.31
N ILE A 243 -13.28 -26.77 -11.86
CA ILE A 243 -14.57 -27.21 -12.40
C ILE A 243 -15.12 -28.20 -11.38
N ALA A 244 -16.30 -27.92 -10.83
CA ALA A 244 -16.99 -28.90 -10.00
C ALA A 244 -17.30 -30.12 -10.88
N ALA A 245 -16.86 -31.30 -10.47
CA ALA A 245 -17.26 -32.52 -11.14
C ALA A 245 -18.78 -32.67 -10.96
N GLU A 246 -19.54 -32.61 -12.05
CA GLU A 246 -20.92 -33.10 -12.02
C GLU A 246 -20.85 -34.58 -11.66
N ALA A 247 -21.54 -34.96 -10.58
CA ALA A 247 -21.64 -36.36 -10.18
C ALA A 247 -22.22 -37.15 -11.37
N PRO A 248 -21.57 -38.23 -11.84
CA PRO A 248 -22.19 -39.07 -12.85
C PRO A 248 -23.46 -39.65 -12.24
N GLY A 249 -24.62 -39.22 -12.75
CA GLY A 249 -25.90 -39.84 -12.48
C GLY A 249 -25.81 -41.29 -12.88
N PHE A 250 -25.63 -42.17 -11.92
CA PHE A 250 -25.56 -43.60 -12.14
C PHE A 250 -26.94 -44.04 -12.65
N ALA A 251 -27.02 -44.36 -13.94
CA ALA A 251 -28.18 -44.97 -14.57
C ALA A 251 -28.43 -46.33 -13.92
N GLY A 252 -29.41 -46.40 -13.01
CA GLY A 252 -29.82 -47.62 -12.32
C GLY A 252 -31.32 -47.83 -12.46
N GLY A 253 -31.74 -48.42 -13.57
CA GLY A 253 -33.13 -48.84 -13.81
C GLY A 253 -33.18 -49.91 -14.89
N LEU A 254 -32.85 -51.15 -14.53
CA LEU A 254 -33.10 -52.34 -15.35
C LEU A 254 -34.61 -52.48 -15.61
N PRO A 255 -35.06 -52.79 -16.84
CA PRO A 255 -36.47 -53.04 -17.10
C PRO A 255 -36.91 -54.36 -16.44
N HIS A 256 -37.96 -54.27 -15.64
CA HIS A 256 -38.68 -55.40 -15.06
C HIS A 256 -39.31 -56.23 -16.19
N ALA A 257 -38.91 -57.50 -16.34
CA ALA A 257 -39.63 -58.44 -17.19
C ALA A 257 -40.93 -58.84 -16.49
N PRO A 258 -42.11 -58.76 -17.15
CA PRO A 258 -43.33 -59.34 -16.60
C PRO A 258 -43.34 -60.86 -16.83
N SER A 259 -43.50 -61.56 -15.71
CA SER A 259 -43.86 -62.96 -15.57
C SER A 259 -45.09 -63.31 -16.39
N GLY A 260 -45.03 -64.46 -17.08
CA GLY A 260 -46.10 -64.96 -17.94
C GLY A 260 -47.37 -65.31 -17.18
N ASP A 261 -48.49 -65.20 -17.89
CA ASP A 261 -49.71 -65.91 -17.56
C ASP A 261 -50.30 -66.53 -18.84
N ASP A 262 -50.74 -67.76 -18.63
CA ASP A 262 -51.19 -68.76 -19.59
C ASP A 262 -52.67 -68.52 -19.94
N SER A 263 -53.01 -68.43 -21.23
CA SER A 263 -54.31 -68.90 -21.76
C SER A 263 -54.48 -68.70 -23.27
N GLY A 264 -54.62 -69.83 -23.98
CA GLY A 264 -55.62 -69.94 -25.04
C GLY A 264 -55.13 -70.00 -26.49
N GLY A 265 -55.28 -71.19 -27.10
CA GLY A 265 -55.65 -71.27 -28.52
C GLY A 265 -54.62 -71.89 -29.48
N ARG A 266 -54.67 -73.21 -29.64
CA ARG A 266 -54.39 -73.90 -30.91
C ARG A 266 -55.72 -74.07 -31.67
N PRO A 267 -55.77 -74.40 -32.99
CA PRO A 267 -54.69 -74.58 -33.97
C PRO A 267 -55.03 -74.02 -35.39
N ALA A 268 -54.19 -74.43 -36.36
CA ALA A 268 -54.41 -74.54 -37.81
C ALA A 268 -54.02 -73.29 -38.63
N ALA A 269 -53.45 -73.38 -39.82
CA ALA A 269 -52.75 -74.40 -40.62
C ALA A 269 -52.21 -73.64 -41.85
N ARG A 270 -51.18 -74.18 -42.52
CA ARG A 270 -50.96 -74.19 -44.00
C ARG A 270 -51.25 -72.88 -44.78
N VAL A 271 -50.34 -72.29 -45.55
CA VAL A 271 -49.22 -72.73 -46.42
C VAL A 271 -48.37 -71.48 -46.67
#